data_AF-A0A838SNT1-F1
#
_entry.id   AF-A0A838SNT1-F1
#
_cell.length_a   1.000
_cell.length_b   1.000
_cell.length_c   1.000
_cell.angle_alpha   90.00
_cell.angle_beta   90.00
_cell.angle_gamma   90.00
#
_symmetry.space_group_name_H-M   'P 1'
#
loop_
_entity.id
_entity.type
_entity.pdbx_description
1 polymer ?
#
loop_
_entity_poly.entity_id
_entity_poly.type
_entity_poly.pdbx_seq_one_letter_code
_entity_poly.pdbx_strand_id
1 'polypeptide(L)'
;MTLRESHVCPSCSAHVMMWRHFAVRRLLDPFVDRELPRHRMRQVAAHVAECWRCDGRAQTLRLVKQVAHRLGGPSPESLTAARLHRFAREISVPSAT
;
A
#
# COMPACT_ATOMS: atom_id res chain seq x y z
N MET A 1 15.93 -28.83 10.59
CA MET A 1 14.82 -28.73 9.61
C MET A 1 13.66 -29.52 10.16
N THR A 2 12.76 -28.86 10.88
CA THR A 2 11.49 -29.44 11.34
C THR A 2 10.37 -28.53 10.89
N LEU A 3 9.29 -29.18 10.50
CA LEU A 3 8.30 -28.70 9.56
C LEU A 3 7.46 -27.55 10.13
N ARG A 4 7.11 -26.70 9.18
CA ARG A 4 6.14 -25.62 9.20
C ARG A 4 4.75 -26.16 9.57
N GLU A 5 4.53 -26.44 10.85
CA GLU A 5 3.23 -26.85 11.38
C GLU A 5 2.65 -25.72 12.26
N SER A 6 1.39 -25.38 11.98
CA SER A 6 0.54 -24.37 12.64
C SER A 6 0.47 -22.97 11.98
N HIS A 7 0.01 -22.90 10.73
CA HIS A 7 -0.60 -21.68 10.16
C HIS A 7 -2.03 -21.41 10.71
N VAL A 8 -2.35 -21.94 11.89
CA VAL A 8 -3.66 -21.76 12.53
C VAL A 8 -3.49 -20.74 13.64
N CYS A 9 -4.10 -19.58 13.46
CA CYS A 9 -4.13 -18.53 14.46
C CYS A 9 -4.93 -19.01 15.68
N PRO A 10 -4.37 -18.98 16.90
CA PRO A 10 -5.07 -19.46 18.10
C PRO A 10 -6.37 -18.66 18.40
N SER A 11 -6.51 -17.45 17.86
CA SER A 11 -7.72 -16.62 17.97
C SER A 11 -8.82 -16.94 16.94
N CYS A 12 -8.58 -17.81 15.95
CA CYS A 12 -9.55 -18.10 14.87
C CYS A 12 -10.60 -19.16 15.22
N SER A 13 -10.57 -19.74 16.43
CA SER A 13 -11.51 -20.78 16.85
C SER A 13 -12.77 -20.18 17.49
N ALA A 14 -13.63 -19.55 16.69
CA ALA A 14 -15.07 -19.42 16.96
C ALA A 14 -15.80 -18.84 15.75
N HIS A 15 -16.88 -19.49 15.28
CA HIS A 15 -17.71 -19.07 14.15
C HIS A 15 -18.17 -17.58 14.18
N VAL A 16 -18.25 -16.97 15.36
CA VAL A 16 -18.62 -15.55 15.55
C VAL A 16 -17.52 -14.59 15.04
N MET A 17 -16.23 -14.99 15.09
CA MET A 17 -15.13 -14.19 14.52
C MET A 17 -15.13 -14.19 12.98
N MET A 18 -15.66 -15.23 12.34
CA MET A 18 -15.65 -15.34 10.87
C MET A 18 -16.48 -14.22 10.21
N TRP A 19 -17.66 -13.90 10.76
CA TRP A 19 -18.52 -12.82 10.23
C TRP A 19 -17.89 -11.44 10.38
N ARG A 20 -17.21 -11.17 11.52
CA ARG A 20 -16.45 -9.92 11.73
C ARG A 20 -15.29 -9.78 10.73
N HIS A 21 -14.60 -10.88 10.40
CA HIS A 21 -13.56 -10.85 9.37
C HIS A 21 -14.10 -10.47 8.00
N PHE A 22 -15.20 -11.07 7.55
CA PHE A 22 -15.79 -10.75 6.25
C PHE A 22 -16.24 -9.28 6.17
N ALA A 23 -16.89 -8.78 7.23
CA ALA A 23 -17.28 -7.37 7.31
C ALA A 23 -16.07 -6.44 7.24
N VAL A 24 -15.04 -6.68 8.05
CA VAL A 24 -13.82 -5.84 8.05
C VAL A 24 -13.07 -5.92 6.72
N ARG A 25 -12.99 -7.09 6.09
CA ARG A 25 -12.31 -7.25 4.79
C ARG A 25 -12.91 -6.38 3.69
N ARG A 26 -14.23 -6.14 3.70
CA ARG A 26 -14.90 -5.22 2.77
C ARG A 26 -14.58 -3.75 3.06
N LEU A 27 -14.18 -3.44 4.28
CA LEU A 27 -13.84 -2.09 4.73
C LEU A 27 -12.35 -1.77 4.64
N LEU A 28 -11.48 -2.75 4.36
CA LEU A 28 -10.03 -2.53 4.35
C LEU A 28 -9.56 -1.56 3.28
N ASP A 29 -10.21 -1.54 2.12
CA ASP A 29 -9.83 -0.65 1.03
C ASP A 29 -10.10 0.84 1.37
N PRO A 30 -11.34 1.24 1.73
CA PRO A 30 -11.60 2.62 2.21
C PRO A 30 -10.93 2.92 3.55
N PHE A 31 -10.62 1.91 4.37
CA PHE A 31 -9.80 2.10 5.58
C PHE A 31 -8.37 2.52 5.24
N VAL A 32 -7.74 1.86 4.26
CA VAL A 32 -6.39 2.19 3.79
C VAL A 32 -6.37 3.59 3.18
N ASP A 33 -7.42 3.97 2.46
CA ASP A 33 -7.54 5.30 1.83
C ASP A 33 -7.98 6.40 2.80
N ARG A 34 -8.27 6.05 4.05
CA ARG A 34 -8.78 6.94 5.10
C ARG A 34 -10.14 7.58 4.78
N GLU A 35 -10.95 6.90 3.98
CA GLU A 35 -12.28 7.36 3.53
C GLU A 35 -13.41 6.91 4.45
N LEU A 36 -13.11 6.16 5.51
CA LEU A 36 -14.12 5.75 6.48
C LEU A 36 -14.47 6.89 7.47
N PRO A 37 -15.73 7.00 7.89
CA PRO A 37 -16.11 7.83 9.03
C PRO A 37 -15.29 7.48 10.28
N ARG A 38 -14.97 8.49 11.12
CA ARG A 38 -14.10 8.33 12.31
C ARG A 38 -14.46 7.14 13.20
N HIS A 39 -15.75 6.87 13.41
CA HIS A 39 -16.19 5.75 14.23
C HIS A 39 -15.84 4.39 13.61
N ARG A 40 -16.03 4.23 12.29
CA ARG A 40 -15.66 3.01 11.56
C ARG A 40 -14.14 2.86 11.45
N MET A 41 -13.42 3.98 11.28
CA MET A 41 -11.96 3.99 11.28
C MET A 41 -11.41 3.35 12.55
N ARG A 42 -11.91 3.74 13.73
CA ARG A 42 -11.50 3.17 15.01
C ARG A 42 -11.86 1.68 15.14
N GLN A 43 -13.08 1.29 14.75
CA GLN A 43 -13.51 -0.11 14.80
C GLN A 43 -12.65 -1.02 13.92
N VAL A 44 -12.37 -0.59 12.69
CA VAL A 44 -11.52 -1.34 11.77
C VAL A 44 -10.07 -1.37 12.27
N ALA A 45 -9.54 -0.26 12.78
CA ALA A 45 -8.19 -0.20 13.34
C ALA A 45 -8.01 -1.17 14.52
N ALA A 46 -8.97 -1.21 15.46
CA ALA A 46 -8.93 -2.14 16.59
C ALA A 46 -8.90 -3.61 16.12
N HIS A 47 -9.78 -3.97 15.16
CA HIS A 47 -9.77 -5.32 14.59
C HIS A 47 -8.47 -5.65 13.87
N VAL A 48 -7.94 -4.71 13.08
CA VAL A 48 -6.69 -4.90 12.35
C VAL A 48 -5.51 -5.12 13.30
N ALA A 49 -5.45 -4.39 14.42
CA ALA A 49 -4.41 -4.57 15.43
C ALA A 49 -4.41 -5.96 16.08
N GLU A 50 -5.57 -6.62 16.18
CA GLU A 50 -5.73 -7.92 16.82
C GLU A 50 -5.70 -9.09 15.82
N CYS A 51 -5.82 -8.83 14.51
CA CYS A 51 -5.92 -9.86 13.48
C CYS A 51 -4.80 -9.74 12.44
N TRP A 52 -3.80 -10.64 12.55
CA TRP A 52 -2.69 -10.73 11.58
C TRP A 52 -3.16 -10.88 10.12
N ARG A 53 -4.28 -11.56 9.86
CA ARG A 53 -4.78 -11.76 8.48
C ARG A 53 -5.36 -10.49 7.88
N CYS A 54 -6.07 -9.70 8.69
CA CYS A 54 -6.61 -8.40 8.28
C CYS A 54 -5.50 -7.36 8.20
N ASP A 55 -4.55 -7.39 9.13
CA ASP A 55 -3.35 -6.55 9.08
C ASP A 55 -2.49 -6.83 7.86
N GLY A 56 -2.12 -8.09 7.62
CA GLY A 56 -1.36 -8.47 6.42
C GLY A 56 -2.04 -8.01 5.13
N ARG A 57 -3.38 -8.15 5.03
CA ARG A 57 -4.14 -7.65 3.87
C ARG A 57 -4.14 -6.12 3.78
N ALA A 58 -4.26 -5.40 4.89
CA ALA A 58 -4.16 -3.95 4.91
C ALA A 58 -2.75 -3.46 4.50
N GLN A 59 -1.69 -4.14 4.96
CA GLN A 59 -0.32 -3.87 4.55
C GLN A 59 -0.12 -4.12 3.05
N THR A 60 -0.62 -5.24 2.51
CA THR A 60 -0.56 -5.50 1.07
C THR A 60 -1.25 -4.42 0.26
N LEU A 61 -2.46 -3.98 0.66
CA LEU A 61 -3.17 -2.91 -0.01
C LEU A 61 -2.38 -1.59 -0.01
N ARG A 62 -1.78 -1.21 1.14
CA ARG A 62 -0.91 -0.02 1.22
C ARG A 62 0.27 -0.12 0.26
N LEU A 63 0.94 -1.27 0.18
CA LEU A 63 2.07 -1.47 -0.72
C LEU A 63 1.65 -1.39 -2.19
N VAL A 64 0.57 -2.06 -2.58
CA VAL A 64 0.05 -2.01 -3.96
C VAL A 64 -0.29 -0.58 -4.35
N LYS A 65 -1.02 0.15 -3.49
CA LYS A 65 -1.38 1.55 -3.77
C LYS A 65 -0.15 2.46 -3.84
N GLN A 66 0.85 2.23 -2.99
CA GLN A 66 2.11 2.97 -3.05
C GLN A 66 2.87 2.73 -4.36
N VAL A 67 2.95 1.47 -4.81
CA VAL A 67 3.59 1.13 -6.09
C VAL A 67 2.79 1.73 -7.25
N ALA A 68 1.46 1.59 -7.26
CA ALA A 68 0.60 2.17 -8.28
C ALA A 68 0.75 3.70 -8.36
N HIS A 69 0.84 4.38 -7.22
CA HIS A 69 1.07 5.82 -7.18
C HIS A 69 2.45 6.21 -7.75
N ARG A 70 3.51 5.42 -7.47
CA ARG A 70 4.84 5.65 -8.04
C ARG A 70 4.89 5.43 -9.55
N LEU A 71 4.15 4.42 -10.05
CA LEU A 71 4.08 4.12 -11.48
C LEU A 71 3.14 5.05 -12.24
N GLY A 72 2.09 5.56 -11.59
CA GLY A 72 1.12 6.51 -12.15
C GLY A 72 1.52 7.99 -12.00
N GLY A 73 2.57 8.28 -11.22
CA GLY A 73 3.20 9.59 -11.21
C GLY A 73 3.92 9.89 -12.53
N PRO A 74 4.33 11.15 -12.77
CA PRO A 74 5.17 11.45 -13.92
C PRO A 74 6.40 10.53 -13.88
N SER A 75 6.56 9.71 -14.92
CA SER A 75 7.72 8.85 -15.04
C SER A 75 8.95 9.74 -14.88
N PRO A 76 9.87 9.42 -13.95
CA PRO A 76 11.12 10.17 -13.87
C PRO A 76 11.73 10.16 -15.26
N GLU A 77 12.16 11.34 -15.70
CA GLU A 77 12.80 11.49 -17.00
C GLU A 77 13.95 10.48 -17.09
N SER A 78 14.02 9.73 -18.19
CA SER A 78 15.11 8.78 -18.38
C SER A 78 16.46 9.52 -18.29
N LEU A 79 17.49 8.88 -17.76
CA LEU A 79 18.83 9.50 -17.68
C LEU A 79 19.33 9.97 -19.06
N THR A 80 18.96 9.26 -20.12
CA THR A 80 19.27 9.63 -21.50
C THR A 80 18.56 10.92 -21.90
N ALA A 81 17.25 11.04 -21.63
CA ALA A 81 16.50 12.26 -21.90
C ALA A 81 17.04 13.45 -21.09
N ALA A 82 17.31 13.26 -19.80
CA ALA A 82 17.88 14.31 -18.95
C ALA A 82 19.25 14.81 -19.46
N ARG A 83 20.08 13.89 -19.98
CA ARG A 83 21.36 14.22 -20.63
C ARG A 83 21.17 14.97 -21.94
N LEU A 84 20.24 14.57 -22.79
CA LEU A 84 19.92 15.27 -24.03
C LEU A 84 19.41 16.69 -23.75
N HIS A 85 18.53 16.87 -22.76
CA HIS A 85 18.07 18.19 -22.34
C HIS A 85 19.20 19.06 -21.76
N ARG A 86 20.14 18.47 -21.03
CA ARG A 86 21.34 19.19 -20.57
C ARG A 86 22.20 19.63 -21.75
N PHE A 87 22.53 18.72 -22.66
CA PHE A 87 23.33 19.02 -23.85
C PHE A 87 22.67 20.08 -24.73
N ALA A 88 21.36 19.94 -24.96
CA ALA A 88 20.56 20.92 -25.70
C ALA A 88 20.66 22.32 -25.07
N ARG A 89 20.61 22.44 -23.75
CA ARG A 89 20.81 23.73 -23.05
C ARG A 89 22.22 24.27 -23.25
N GLU A 90 23.24 23.43 -23.14
CA GLU A 90 24.65 23.83 -23.31
C GLU A 90 24.92 24.37 -24.73
N ILE A 91 24.26 23.84 -25.76
CA ILE A 91 24.41 24.32 -27.15
C ILE A 91 23.42 25.45 -27.51
N SER A 92 22.32 25.61 -26.77
CA SER A 92 21.31 26.64 -27.03
C SER A 92 21.63 27.98 -26.34
N VAL A 93 22.49 27.97 -25.32
CA VAL A 93 23.03 29.22 -24.76
C VAL A 93 24.06 29.74 -25.78
N PRO A 94 23.82 30.89 -26.43
CA PRO A 94 24.85 31.49 -27.27
C PRO A 94 26.04 31.79 -26.36
N SER A 95 27.20 31.20 -26.67
CA SER A 95 28.45 31.56 -26.02
C SER A 95 28.73 33.02 -26.39
N ALA A 96 28.32 33.95 -25.51
CA ALA A 96 28.72 35.34 -25.58
C ALA A 96 30.24 35.37 -25.34
N THR A 97 30.99 35.48 -26.44
CA THR A 97 32.39 35.93 -26.47
C THR A 97 32.48 37.39 -26.05
#